data_AF-A0A933MP15-F1
#
_entry.id   AF-A0A933MP15-F1
#
_cell.length_a   1.000
_cell.length_b   1.000
_cell.length_c   1.000
_cell.angle_alpha   90.00
_cell.angle_beta   90.00
_cell.angle_gamma   90.00
#
_symmetry.space_group_name_H-M   'P 1'
#
loop_
_entity.id
_entity.type
_entity.pdbx_description
1 polymer ?
#
loop_
_entity_poly.entity_id
_entity_poly.type
_entity_poly.pdbx_seq_one_letter_code
_entity_poly.pdbx_strand_id
1 'polypeptide(L)'
;DTLQFRGDAAVFFAGQLTGVEGHLESAATGLLAGINAVRLTRGQDPCSLPPTTPLRALLRYPTAADPATFQPINANFGLLPPLAQVVRDRRERNHLLAERALNDFRTWQRDLE
;
A
#
# COMPACT_ATOMS: atom_id res chain seq x y z
N ASP A 1 -4.87 6.16 -1.79
CA ASP A 1 -4.09 4.91 -1.87
C ASP A 1 -3.54 4.63 -3.27
N THR A 2 -4.02 5.33 -4.31
CA THR A 2 -3.37 5.46 -5.63
C THR A 2 -2.23 6.49 -5.67
N LEU A 3 -2.02 7.21 -4.56
CA LEU A 3 -1.08 8.32 -4.41
C LEU A 3 -1.38 9.58 -5.24
N GLN A 4 -2.47 9.57 -5.99
CA GLN A 4 -2.97 10.73 -6.72
C GLN A 4 -3.59 11.76 -5.76
N PHE A 5 -3.30 13.03 -5.99
CA PHE A 5 -3.93 14.12 -5.27
C PHE A 5 -5.40 14.25 -5.69
N ARG A 6 -6.29 14.48 -4.73
CA ARG A 6 -7.73 14.64 -5.03
C ARG A 6 -8.07 16.00 -5.64
N GLY A 7 -7.26 17.03 -5.38
CA GLY A 7 -7.49 18.37 -5.91
C GLY A 7 -6.93 18.60 -7.31
N ASP A 8 -6.04 17.73 -7.78
CA ASP A 8 -5.46 17.80 -9.11
C ASP A 8 -5.06 16.38 -9.57
N ALA A 9 -5.70 15.90 -10.63
CA ALA A 9 -5.47 14.57 -11.16
C ALA A 9 -4.05 14.38 -11.72
N ALA A 10 -3.34 15.46 -12.08
CA ALA A 10 -1.97 15.40 -12.60
C ALA A 10 -0.90 15.28 -11.50
N VAL A 11 -1.27 15.46 -10.24
CA VAL A 11 -0.32 15.51 -9.11
C VAL A 11 -0.33 14.18 -8.35
N PHE A 12 0.86 13.65 -8.09
CA PHE A 12 1.08 12.46 -7.27
C PHE A 12 2.08 12.74 -6.15
N PHE A 13 1.87 12.13 -4.99
CA PHE A 13 2.76 12.24 -3.83
C PHE A 13 3.43 10.89 -3.55
N ALA A 14 4.69 10.91 -3.11
CA ALA A 14 5.44 9.72 -2.74
C ALA A 14 6.39 10.02 -1.57
N GLY A 15 6.95 8.97 -0.98
CA GLY A 15 7.84 9.11 0.16
C GLY A 15 7.13 9.60 1.41
N GLN A 16 7.91 10.19 2.31
CA GLN A 16 7.43 10.66 3.61
C GLN A 16 6.24 11.62 3.56
N LEU A 17 6.06 12.37 2.45
CA LEU A 17 4.88 13.22 2.22
C LEU A 17 3.55 12.45 2.25
N THR A 18 3.59 11.14 2.03
CA THR A 18 2.42 10.25 2.04
C THR A 18 2.14 9.63 3.40
N GLY A 19 2.89 10.01 4.45
CA GLY A 19 2.74 9.50 5.80
C GLY A 19 3.42 8.14 6.05
N VAL A 20 4.37 7.76 5.18
CA VAL A 20 5.19 6.56 5.38
C VAL A 20 6.54 6.92 6.00
N GLU A 21 7.11 5.99 6.76
CA GLU A 21 8.45 6.12 7.34
C GLU A 21 9.35 4.97 6.84
N GLY A 22 10.58 5.29 6.43
CA GLY A 22 11.56 4.32 5.94
C GLY A 22 11.89 4.45 4.45
N HIS A 23 13.11 4.02 4.09
CA HIS A 23 13.60 4.08 2.70
C HIS A 23 12.85 3.11 1.78
N LEU A 24 12.51 1.92 2.28
CA LEU A 24 11.80 0.90 1.51
C LEU A 24 10.39 1.36 1.16
N GLU A 25 9.64 1.87 2.15
CA GLU A 25 8.29 2.40 1.99
C GLU A 25 8.29 3.63 1.07
N SER A 26 9.30 4.48 1.19
CA SER A 26 9.46 5.64 0.32
C SER A 26 9.73 5.25 -1.13
N ALA A 27 10.59 4.25 -1.36
CA ALA A 27 10.84 3.72 -2.69
C ALA A 27 9.59 3.04 -3.28
N ALA A 28 8.87 2.26 -2.47
CA ALA A 28 7.65 1.56 -2.90
C ALA A 28 6.53 2.54 -3.28
N THR A 29 6.32 3.60 -2.49
CA THR A 29 5.37 4.67 -2.85
C THR A 29 5.81 5.42 -4.11
N GLY A 30 7.10 5.70 -4.27
CA GLY A 30 7.64 6.30 -5.49
C GLY A 30 7.35 5.47 -6.74
N LEU A 31 7.55 4.14 -6.65
CA LEU A 31 7.24 3.22 -7.73
C LEU A 31 5.75 3.23 -8.10
N LEU A 32 4.86 3.13 -7.11
CA LEU A 32 3.41 3.14 -7.35
C LEU A 32 2.93 4.47 -7.95
N ALA A 33 3.43 5.60 -7.43
CA ALA A 33 3.12 6.93 -7.96
C ALA A 33 3.59 7.07 -9.41
N GLY A 34 4.80 6.60 -9.73
CA GLY A 34 5.34 6.60 -11.09
C GLY A 34 4.53 5.74 -12.06
N ILE A 35 4.15 4.52 -11.64
CA ILE A 35 3.27 3.64 -12.41
C ILE A 35 1.95 4.36 -12.73
N ASN A 36 1.32 4.98 -11.73
CA ASN A 36 0.05 5.68 -11.92
C ASN A 36 0.16 6.94 -12.76
N ALA A 37 1.26 7.69 -12.65
CA ALA A 37 1.53 8.82 -13.51
C ALA A 37 1.64 8.39 -14.99
N VAL A 38 2.35 7.30 -15.28
CA VAL A 38 2.46 6.74 -16.65
C VAL A 38 1.13 6.20 -17.16
N ARG A 39 0.32 5.57 -16.29
CA ARG A 39 -1.03 5.12 -16.67
C ARG A 39 -1.90 6.29 -17.08
N LEU A 40 -1.86 7.40 -16.33
CA LEU A 40 -2.63 8.60 -16.63
C LEU A 40 -2.24 9.21 -17.98
N THR A 41 -0.94 9.26 -18.33
CA THR A 41 -0.51 9.76 -19.64
C THR A 41 -0.95 8.87 -20.82
N ARG A 42 -1.29 7.61 -20.54
CA ARG A 42 -1.84 6.65 -21.51
C ARG A 42 -3.38 6.62 -21.53
N GLY A 43 -4.05 7.50 -20.78
CA GLY A 43 -5.51 7.51 -20.66
C GLY A 43 -6.07 6.31 -19.88
N GLN A 44 -5.24 5.67 -19.06
CA GLN A 44 -5.63 4.55 -18.21
C GLN A 44 -5.89 5.03 -16.78
N ASP A 45 -6.84 4.40 -16.10
CA ASP A 45 -7.11 4.71 -14.70
C ASP A 45 -5.93 4.32 -13.79
N PRO A 46 -5.63 5.12 -12.74
CA PRO A 46 -4.66 4.78 -11.72
C PRO A 46 -4.99 3.44 -11.05
N CYS A 47 -3.96 2.62 -10.87
CA CYS A 47 -4.09 1.35 -10.21
C CYS A 47 -3.84 1.45 -8.70
N SER A 48 -4.30 0.42 -8.02
CA SER A 48 -4.33 0.29 -6.58
C SER A 48 -3.80 -1.09 -6.20
N LEU A 49 -2.86 -1.15 -5.25
CA LEU A 49 -2.38 -2.43 -4.74
C LEU A 49 -3.49 -3.21 -3.99
N PRO A 50 -3.40 -4.55 -3.92
CA PRO A 50 -4.35 -5.36 -3.14
C PRO A 50 -4.33 -5.00 -1.65
N PRO A 51 -5.49 -5.03 -0.95
CA PRO A 51 -5.60 -4.64 0.47
C PRO A 51 -4.78 -5.51 1.41
N THR A 52 -4.40 -6.71 0.99
CA THR A 52 -3.56 -7.66 1.73
C THR A 52 -2.07 -7.34 1.64
N THR A 53 -1.65 -6.39 0.80
CA THR A 53 -0.25 -5.99 0.69
C THR A 53 0.14 -4.93 1.74
N PRO A 54 1.38 -4.97 2.28
CA PRO A 54 1.80 -4.02 3.30
C PRO A 54 1.71 -2.56 2.86
N LEU A 55 2.11 -2.25 1.63
CA LEU A 55 2.07 -0.88 1.12
C LEU A 55 0.62 -0.36 1.01
N ARG A 56 -0.32 -1.19 0.54
CA ARG A 56 -1.73 -0.79 0.47
C ARG A 56 -2.31 -0.53 1.85
N ALA A 57 -2.04 -1.43 2.79
CA ALA A 57 -2.50 -1.29 4.17
C ALA A 57 -1.94 -0.02 4.81
N LEU A 58 -0.64 0.25 4.61
CA LEU A 58 0.04 1.44 5.06
C LEU A 58 -0.58 2.73 4.49
N LEU A 59 -0.84 2.78 3.19
CA LEU A 59 -1.43 3.97 2.54
C LEU A 59 -2.89 4.24 2.93
N ARG A 60 -3.59 3.26 3.51
CA ARG A 60 -4.95 3.44 4.04
C ARG A 60 -4.97 3.77 5.53
N TYR A 61 -3.88 3.52 6.25
CA TYR A 61 -3.80 3.83 7.67
C TYR A 61 -4.04 5.31 7.99
N PRO A 62 -3.44 6.30 7.28
CA PRO A 62 -3.71 7.72 7.52
C PRO A 62 -5.18 8.09 7.35
N THR A 63 -5.89 7.42 6.44
CA THR A 63 -7.32 7.70 6.21
C THR A 63 -8.25 7.19 7.32
N ALA A 64 -7.74 6.31 8.19
CA ALA A 64 -8.47 5.76 9.33
C ALA A 64 -7.98 6.35 10.68
N ALA A 65 -6.86 7.06 10.68
CA ALA A 65 -6.27 7.65 11.87
C ALA A 65 -6.82 9.06 12.14
N ASP A 66 -6.82 9.48 13.41
CA ASP A 66 -7.11 10.86 13.79
C ASP A 66 -6.01 11.80 13.21
N PRO A 67 -6.37 12.78 12.37
CA PRO A 67 -5.41 13.72 11.79
C PRO A 67 -4.60 14.49 12.84
N ALA A 68 -5.16 14.74 14.03
CA ALA A 68 -4.50 15.51 15.08
C ALA A 68 -3.34 14.76 15.75
N THR A 69 -3.36 13.43 15.71
CA THR A 69 -2.35 12.57 16.34
C THR A 69 -1.61 11.69 15.35
N PHE A 70 -1.85 11.88 14.05
CA PHE A 70 -1.23 11.08 13.01
C PHE A 70 0.30 11.23 13.06
N GLN A 71 0.99 10.10 13.07
CA GLN A 71 2.43 10.02 12.92
C GLN A 71 2.73 9.10 11.73
N PRO A 72 3.76 9.41 10.92
CA PRO A 72 4.26 8.46 9.94
C PRO A 72 4.59 7.12 10.60
N ILE A 73 4.33 6.03 9.89
CA ILE A 73 4.65 4.69 10.38
C ILE A 73 5.30 3.85 9.27
N ASN A 74 6.01 2.80 9.69
CA ASN A 74 6.56 1.79 8.81
C ASN A 74 5.56 0.64 8.56
N ALA A 75 5.87 -0.18 7.57
CA ALA A 75 5.08 -1.37 7.29
C ALA A 75 5.19 -2.38 8.44
N ASN A 76 4.04 -2.85 8.93
CA ASN A 76 3.99 -3.88 9.98
C ASN A 76 2.80 -4.83 9.78
N PHE A 77 2.92 -6.05 10.29
CA PHE A 77 1.88 -7.09 10.15
C PHE A 77 0.55 -6.72 10.81
N GLY A 78 0.53 -5.79 11.76
CA GLY A 78 -0.69 -5.32 12.43
C GLY A 78 -1.62 -4.52 11.51
N LEU A 79 -1.10 -3.98 10.41
CA LEU A 79 -1.89 -3.26 9.41
C LEU A 79 -2.60 -4.20 8.43
N LEU A 80 -2.12 -5.43 8.31
CA LEU A 80 -2.66 -6.37 7.33
C LEU A 80 -4.02 -6.90 7.80
N PRO A 81 -4.98 -7.12 6.88
CA PRO A 81 -6.23 -7.79 7.20
C PRO A 81 -5.98 -9.13 7.92
N PRO A 82 -6.81 -9.55 8.89
CA PRO A 82 -6.61 -10.80 9.58
C PRO A 82 -6.73 -12.01 8.63
N LEU A 83 -6.18 -13.16 9.05
CA LEU A 83 -6.42 -14.45 8.39
C LEU A 83 -7.83 -14.95 8.73
N ALA A 84 -8.44 -15.74 7.83
CA ALA A 84 -9.75 -16.33 8.07
C ALA A 84 -9.75 -17.32 9.25
N GLN A 85 -8.63 -18.01 9.46
CA GLN A 85 -8.43 -18.91 10.58
C GLN A 85 -7.60 -18.27 11.68
N VAL A 86 -7.92 -18.60 12.93
CA VAL A 86 -7.15 -18.15 14.10
C VAL A 86 -5.87 -18.96 14.22
N VAL A 87 -4.73 -18.30 14.05
CA VAL A 87 -3.40 -18.90 14.22
C VAL A 87 -2.77 -18.35 15.50
N ARG A 88 -2.61 -19.23 16.50
CA ARG A 88 -2.07 -18.88 17.82
C ARG A 88 -0.59 -18.53 17.75
N ASP A 89 0.18 -19.31 17.01
CA ASP A 89 1.61 -19.06 16.85
C ASP A 89 1.85 -17.79 16.02
N ARG A 90 2.61 -16.85 16.58
CA ARG A 90 2.84 -15.53 15.95
C ARG A 90 3.70 -15.65 14.69
N ARG A 91 4.69 -16.54 14.68
CA ARG A 91 5.62 -16.68 13.55
C ARG A 91 4.89 -17.30 12.37
N GLU A 92 4.11 -18.34 12.62
CA GLU A 92 3.27 -18.98 11.62
C GLU A 92 2.21 -18.02 11.07
N ARG A 93 1.54 -17.27 11.96
CA ARG A 93 0.58 -16.24 11.53
C ARG A 93 1.22 -15.21 10.59
N ASN A 94 2.40 -14.70 10.95
CA ASN A 94 3.12 -13.73 10.11
C ASN A 94 3.54 -14.34 8.77
N HIS A 95 3.96 -15.60 8.77
CA HIS A 95 4.33 -16.32 7.55
C HIS A 95 3.14 -16.42 6.58
N LEU A 96 1.99 -16.90 7.07
CA LEU A 96 0.76 -17.00 6.28
C LEU A 96 0.24 -15.65 5.78
N LEU A 97 0.37 -14.59 6.58
CA LEU A 97 0.04 -13.23 6.16
C LEU A 97 0.93 -12.76 5.00
N ALA A 98 2.24 -13.03 5.08
CA ALA A 98 3.21 -12.70 4.04
C ALA A 98 2.96 -13.52 2.76
N GLU A 99 2.69 -14.81 2.89
CA GLU A 99 2.37 -15.69 1.77
C GLU A 99 1.12 -15.21 1.01
N ARG A 100 0.04 -14.91 1.74
CA ARG A 100 -1.18 -14.33 1.13
C ARG A 100 -0.88 -13.01 0.43
N ALA A 101 -0.14 -12.10 1.07
CA ALA A 101 0.22 -10.82 0.48
C ALA A 101 1.02 -10.98 -0.82
N LEU A 102 1.98 -11.92 -0.87
CA LEU A 102 2.77 -12.21 -2.06
C LEU A 102 1.92 -12.81 -3.18
N ASN A 103 1.03 -13.74 -2.86
CA ASN A 103 0.15 -14.37 -3.86
C ASN A 103 -0.82 -13.37 -4.47
N ASP A 104 -1.43 -12.50 -3.64
CA ASP A 104 -2.33 -11.45 -4.11
C ASP A 104 -1.57 -10.40 -4.94
N PHE A 105 -0.36 -10.02 -4.52
CA PHE A 105 0.49 -9.11 -5.28
C PHE A 105 0.85 -9.67 -6.65
N ARG A 106 1.24 -10.94 -6.75
CA ARG A 106 1.56 -11.60 -8.02
C ARG A 106 0.36 -11.67 -8.95
N THR A 107 -0.81 -11.97 -8.40
CA THR A 107 -2.07 -12.00 -9.17
C THR A 107 -2.37 -10.61 -9.73
N TRP A 108 -2.32 -9.59 -8.86
CA TRP A 108 -2.49 -8.20 -9.26
C TRP A 108 -1.49 -7.73 -10.32
N GLN A 109 -0.21 -8.11 -10.17
CA GLN A 109 0.83 -7.72 -11.13
C GLN A 109 0.53 -8.28 -12.52
N ARG A 110 0.13 -9.56 -12.59
CA ARG A 110 -0.24 -10.21 -13.86
C ARG A 110 -1.47 -9.56 -14.50
N ASP A 111 -2.45 -9.16 -13.68
CA ASP A 111 -3.69 -8.55 -14.18
C ASP A 111 -3.50 -7.07 -14.59
N LEU A 112 -2.36 -6.46 -14.25
CA LEU A 112 -2.00 -5.08 -14.59
C LEU A 112 -1.28 -4.95 -15.95
N GLU A 113 -0.64 -6.04 -16.41
CA GLU A 113 0.03 -6.17 -17.71
C GLU A 113 -0.99 -6.29 -18.86
#